data_AF-A0A329R720-F1
#
_entry.id   AF-A0A329R720-F1
#
_cell.length_a   1.000
_cell.length_b   1.000
_cell.length_c   1.000
_cell.angle_alpha   90.00
_cell.angle_beta   90.00
_cell.angle_gamma   90.00
#
_symmetry.space_group_name_H-M   'P 1'
#
loop_
_entity.id
_entity.type
_entity.pdbx_description
1 polymer ?
#
loop_
_entity_poly.entity_id
_entity_poly.type
_entity_poly.pdbx_seq_one_letter_code
_entity_poly.pdbx_strand_id
1 'polypeptide(L)'
;AAAAGDKFAAELKTELGVEASVRMVQRLLQRVDHLVYTQMDRTLPFTAANKAARMSCAEEHILNPGLWKYTVFSDEKKFNLDGPDGFMYY
;
A
#
# COMPACT_ATOMS: atom_id res chain seq x y z
N ALA A 1 9.14 14.29 0.89
CA ALA A 1 7.90 13.47 0.91
C ALA A 1 6.82 14.26 1.61
N ALA A 2 5.56 14.19 1.16
CA ALA A 2 4.44 14.79 1.89
C ALA A 2 4.25 14.04 3.23
N ALA A 3 3.91 14.77 4.30
CA ALA A 3 3.60 14.14 5.58
C ALA A 3 2.26 13.38 5.48
N ALA A 4 2.22 12.18 6.06
CA ALA A 4 0.98 11.42 6.16
C ALA A 4 0.07 12.05 7.22
N GLY A 5 -1.23 12.18 6.92
CA GLY A 5 -2.23 12.54 7.91
C GLY A 5 -2.69 11.30 8.69
N ASP A 6 -3.11 11.50 9.94
CA ASP A 6 -3.51 10.41 10.84
C ASP A 6 -4.94 9.92 10.62
N LYS A 7 -5.75 10.64 9.83
CA LYS A 7 -7.20 10.45 9.75
C LYS A 7 -7.70 10.46 8.32
N PHE A 8 -8.72 9.65 8.07
CA PHE A 8 -9.46 9.66 6.81
C PHE A 8 -10.46 10.82 6.77
N ALA A 9 -10.84 11.25 5.56
CA ALA A 9 -11.83 12.32 5.37
C ALA A 9 -13.19 12.01 6.02
N ALA A 10 -13.56 10.72 6.14
CA ALA A 10 -14.77 10.30 6.83
C ALA A 10 -14.67 10.50 8.36
N GLU A 11 -13.52 10.21 8.95
CA GLU A 11 -13.25 10.41 10.38
C GLU A 11 -13.22 11.91 10.71
N LEU A 12 -12.57 12.72 9.86
CA LEU A 12 -12.55 14.18 9.99
C LEU A 12 -13.97 14.77 9.97
N LYS A 13 -14.86 14.23 9.11
CA LYS A 13 -16.26 14.66 9.09
C LYS A 13 -16.93 14.41 10.45
N THR A 14 -16.76 13.21 11.02
CA THR A 14 -17.39 12.83 12.28
C THR A 14 -16.84 13.60 13.46
N GLU A 15 -15.52 13.79 13.53
CA GLU A 15 -14.88 14.48 14.65
C GLU A 15 -15.12 15.99 14.65
N LEU A 16 -15.12 16.62 13.47
CA LEU A 16 -15.33 18.05 13.33
C LEU A 16 -16.82 18.43 13.27
N GLY A 17 -17.73 17.45 13.32
CA GLY A 17 -19.18 17.68 13.27
C GLY A 17 -19.66 18.35 11.99
N VAL A 18 -18.98 18.10 10.86
CA VAL A 18 -19.28 18.79 9.60
C VAL A 18 -20.52 18.18 8.96
N GLU A 19 -21.59 18.99 8.84
CA GLU A 19 -22.83 18.62 8.14
C GLU A 19 -22.65 18.70 6.61
N ALA A 20 -21.71 17.90 6.08
CA ALA A 20 -21.46 17.79 4.65
C ALA A 20 -21.26 16.33 4.23
N SER A 21 -21.22 16.09 2.92
CA SER A 21 -20.80 14.79 2.40
C SER A 21 -19.28 14.60 2.56
N VAL A 22 -18.82 13.35 2.67
CA VAL A 22 -17.38 13.04 2.69
C VAL A 22 -16.67 13.59 1.44
N ARG A 23 -17.36 13.59 0.30
CA ARG A 23 -16.86 14.16 -0.97
C ARG A 23 -16.62 15.67 -0.89
N MET A 24 -17.44 16.40 -0.14
CA MET A 24 -17.21 17.83 0.11
C MET A 24 -15.95 18.05 0.94
N VAL A 25 -15.74 17.24 2.00
CA VAL A 25 -14.52 17.28 2.82
C VAL A 25 -13.28 17.01 1.97
N GLN A 26 -13.31 15.97 1.13
CA GLN A 26 -12.20 15.67 0.21
C GLN A 26 -11.90 16.82 -0.77
N ARG A 27 -12.93 17.43 -1.37
CA ARG A 27 -12.77 18.60 -2.25
C ARG A 27 -12.18 19.80 -1.53
N LEU A 28 -12.54 20.01 -0.27
CA LEU A 28 -12.00 21.08 0.56
C LEU A 28 -10.52 20.83 0.83
N LEU A 29 -10.15 19.60 1.25
CA LEU A 29 -8.75 19.21 1.46
C LEU A 29 -7.90 19.37 0.19
N GLN A 30 -8.46 19.07 -0.99
CA GLN A 30 -7.79 19.25 -2.28
C GLN A 30 -7.53 20.73 -2.65
N ARG A 31 -8.28 21.67 -2.07
CA ARG A 31 -8.10 23.11 -2.32
C ARG A 31 -7.05 23.76 -1.42
N VAL A 32 -6.53 23.04 -0.43
CA VAL A 32 -5.57 23.56 0.52
C VAL A 32 -4.18 23.47 -0.10
N ASP A 33 -3.54 24.61 -0.35
CA ASP A 33 -2.28 24.71 -1.11
C ASP A 33 -1.11 23.89 -0.52
N HIS A 34 -1.12 23.65 0.80
CA HIS A 34 -0.06 22.90 1.48
C HIS A 34 -0.37 21.41 1.64
N LEU A 35 -1.54 20.93 1.21
CA LEU A 35 -1.89 19.49 1.23
C LEU A 35 -1.70 18.88 -0.15
N VAL A 36 -0.94 17.79 -0.21
CA VAL A 36 -0.67 17.07 -1.46
C VAL A 36 -1.34 15.70 -1.38
N TYR A 37 -2.29 15.46 -2.29
CA TYR A 37 -2.85 14.13 -2.45
C TYR A 37 -1.76 13.18 -2.96
N THR A 38 -1.49 12.13 -2.18
CA THR A 38 -0.57 11.06 -2.55
C THR A 38 -1.35 9.75 -2.52
N GLN A 39 -1.24 8.95 -3.59
CA GLN A 39 -1.85 7.63 -3.60
C GLN A 39 -1.17 6.75 -2.55
N MET A 40 -1.97 6.06 -1.73
CA MET A 40 -1.44 5.12 -0.74
C MET A 40 -0.65 4.02 -1.46
N ASP A 41 0.54 3.72 -0.98
CA ASP A 41 1.35 2.65 -1.54
C ASP A 41 0.61 1.32 -1.41
N ARG A 42 0.53 0.56 -2.49
CA ARG A 42 -0.21 -0.72 -2.55
C ARG A 42 0.63 -1.85 -1.95
N THR A 43 1.31 -1.57 -0.85
CA THR A 43 2.10 -2.53 -0.10
C THR A 43 1.22 -3.28 0.88
N LEU A 44 1.30 -4.61 0.85
CA LEU A 44 0.70 -5.44 1.88
C LEU A 44 1.19 -5.00 3.27
N PRO A 45 0.33 -5.01 4.30
CA PRO A 45 0.74 -4.67 5.67
C PRO A 45 1.92 -5.53 6.10
N PHE A 46 3.10 -4.92 6.18
CA PHE A 46 4.31 -5.61 6.59
C PHE A 46 4.34 -5.63 8.12
N THR A 47 3.67 -6.64 8.69
CA THR A 47 3.58 -6.85 10.14
C THR A 47 4.98 -6.95 10.77
N ALA A 48 5.09 -6.63 12.06
CA ALA A 48 6.36 -6.74 12.77
C ALA A 48 6.94 -8.17 12.71
N ALA A 49 6.08 -9.20 12.76
CA ALA A 49 6.48 -10.59 12.59
C ALA A 49 7.05 -10.86 11.20
N ASN A 50 6.41 -10.36 10.14
CA ASN A 50 6.90 -10.51 8.77
C ASN A 50 8.25 -9.80 8.57
N LYS A 51 8.44 -8.62 9.21
CA LYS A 51 9.73 -7.90 9.22
C LYS A 51 10.85 -8.76 9.82
N ALA A 52 10.60 -9.31 11.01
CA ALA A 52 11.58 -10.14 11.71
C ALA A 52 11.91 -11.42 10.92
N ALA A 53 10.90 -12.11 10.40
CA ALA A 53 11.11 -13.33 9.61
C ALA A 53 11.91 -13.07 8.32
N ARG A 54 11.61 -11.98 7.60
CA ARG A 54 12.39 -11.61 6.41
C ARG A 54 13.83 -11.24 6.76
N MET A 55 14.05 -10.52 7.86
CA MET A 55 15.40 -10.16 8.31
C MET A 55 16.22 -11.41 8.65
N SER A 56 15.67 -12.31 9.46
CA SER A 56 16.34 -13.56 9.83
C SER A 56 16.69 -14.42 8.61
N CYS A 57 15.76 -14.54 7.65
CA CYS A 57 16.00 -15.26 6.41
C CYS A 57 17.13 -14.62 5.60
N ALA A 58 17.15 -13.29 5.49
CA ALA A 58 18.21 -12.56 4.80
C ALA A 58 19.57 -12.77 5.48
N GLU A 59 19.66 -12.61 6.80
CA GLU A 59 20.90 -12.81 7.57
C GLU A 59 21.47 -14.23 7.40
N GLU A 60 20.59 -15.25 7.42
CA GLU A 60 20.99 -16.65 7.26
C GLU A 60 21.52 -16.94 5.85
N HIS A 61 20.92 -16.36 4.82
CA HIS A 61 21.17 -16.75 3.43
C HIS A 61 22.10 -15.79 2.67
N ILE A 62 22.39 -14.59 3.18
CA ILE A 62 23.22 -13.58 2.50
C ILE A 62 24.68 -14.02 2.32
N LEU A 63 25.21 -14.81 3.26
CA LEU A 63 26.60 -15.27 3.23
C LEU A 63 26.81 -16.61 2.52
N ASN A 64 25.72 -17.26 2.04
CA ASN A 64 25.80 -18.56 1.38
C ASN A 64 25.24 -18.52 -0.06
N PRO A 65 25.97 -17.89 -1.01
CA PRO A 65 25.52 -17.80 -2.39
C PRO A 65 25.52 -19.16 -3.11
N GLY A 66 26.26 -20.15 -2.59
CA GLY A 66 26.33 -21.50 -3.17
C GLY A 66 25.00 -22.25 -3.09
N LEU A 67 24.18 -21.96 -2.08
CA LEU A 67 22.85 -22.54 -1.92
C LEU A 67 21.94 -22.22 -3.11
N TRP A 68 21.95 -20.97 -3.58
CA TRP A 68 21.09 -20.50 -4.66
C TRP A 68 21.34 -21.18 -5.99
N LYS A 69 22.55 -21.72 -6.22
CA LYS A 69 22.89 -22.47 -7.44
C LYS A 69 22.07 -23.76 -7.57
N TYR A 70 21.62 -24.32 -6.45
CA TYR A 70 20.89 -25.58 -6.40
C TYR A 70 19.42 -25.39 -5.99
N THR A 71 18.99 -24.15 -5.74
CA THR A 71 17.60 -23.84 -5.41
C THR A 71 16.77 -23.70 -6.68
N VAL A 72 15.67 -24.46 -6.78
CA VAL A 72 14.66 -24.28 -7.82
C VAL A 72 13.49 -23.49 -7.22
N PHE A 73 13.29 -22.26 -7.68
CA PHE A 73 12.18 -21.43 -7.25
C PHE A 73 10.91 -21.76 -8.04
N SER A 74 9.77 -21.78 -7.36
CA SER A 74 8.45 -21.94 -7.96
C SER A 74 7.47 -20.90 -7.39
N ASP A 75 6.54 -20.47 -8.23
CA ASP A 75 5.42 -19.61 -7.86
C ASP A 75 4.27 -19.82 -8.85
N GLU A 76 3.04 -19.52 -8.44
CA GLU A 76 1.88 -19.54 -9.30
C GLU A 76 1.44 -18.12 -9.64
N LYS A 77 1.41 -17.80 -10.93
CA LYS A 77 0.96 -16.51 -11.43
C LYS A 77 -0.28 -16.70 -12.30
N LYS A 78 -1.40 -16.09 -11.90
CA LYS A 78 -2.57 -15.96 -12.78
C LYS A 78 -2.22 -15.04 -13.97
N PHE A 79 -2.40 -15.55 -15.19
CA PHE A 79 -2.30 -14.80 -16.43
C PHE A 79 -3.70 -14.60 -17.01
N ASN A 80 -4.13 -13.35 -17.12
CA ASN A 80 -5.41 -12.99 -17.73
C ASN A 80 -5.17 -12.63 -19.20
N LEU A 81 -5.99 -13.15 -20.12
CA LEU A 81 -5.87 -12.89 -21.57
C LEU A 81 -6.17 -11.43 -21.94
N ASP A 82 -7.11 -10.80 -21.22
CA ASP A 82 -7.66 -9.48 -21.58
C ASP A 82 -7.04 -8.31 -20.78
N GLY A 83 -5.95 -8.55 -20.05
CA GLY A 83 -5.32 -7.55 -19.18
C GLY A 83 -5.78 -7.64 -17.71
N PRO A 84 -5.33 -6.70 -16.85
CA PRO A 84 -5.57 -6.75 -15.40
C PRO A 84 -7.06 -6.89 -15.08
N ASP A 85 -7.40 -7.82 -14.16
CA ASP A 85 -8.75 -8.29 -13.82
C ASP A 85 -9.90 -7.38 -14.31
N GLY A 86 -10.36 -7.64 -15.53
CA GLY A 86 -11.77 -7.75 -15.93
C GLY A 86 -12.78 -6.65 -15.58
N PHE A 87 -12.36 -5.45 -15.16
CA PHE A 87 -13.26 -4.32 -14.98
C PHE A 87 -12.75 -3.11 -15.76
N MET A 88 -12.82 -3.24 -17.09
CA MET A 88 -12.78 -2.12 -18.01
C MET A 88 -14.23 -1.73 -18.35
N TYR A 89 -14.93 -1.14 -17.39
CA TYR A 89 -16.06 -0.27 -17.70
C TYR A 89 -15.54 1.17 -17.59
N TYR A 90 -15.16 1.71 -18.75
CA TYR A 90 -15.13 3.16 -18.97
C TYR A 90 -16.56 3.67 -19.15
#